data_AF-A0A1Y6F143-F1
#
_entry.id   AF-A0A1Y6F143-F1
#
_cell.length_a   1.000
_cell.length_b   1.000
_cell.length_c   1.000
_cell.angle_alpha   90.00
_cell.angle_beta   90.00
_cell.angle_gamma   90.00
#
_symmetry.space_group_name_H-M   'P 1'
#
loop_
_entity.id
_entity.type
_entity.pdbx_description
1 polymer ?
#
loop_
_entity_poly.entity_id
_entity_poly.type
_entity_poly.pdbx_seq_one_letter_code
_entity_poly.pdbx_strand_id
1 'polypeptide(L)' 'MRKFPFIIMVLFILFGFFLQILALLKIFPLLLSTPILFVSIFIFIFYLNDRKRFRGF' A
#
# COMPACT_ATOMS: atom_id res chain seq x y z
N MET A 1 -6.00 19.82 3.54
CA MET A 1 -5.43 18.47 3.36
C MET A 1 -6.02 17.84 2.11
N ARG A 2 -5.25 17.73 1.01
CA ARG A 2 -5.77 17.08 -0.22
C ARG A 2 -6.10 15.62 0.13
N LYS A 3 -7.38 15.23 0.02
CA LYS A 3 -7.86 13.83 0.22
C LYS A 3 -7.39 12.89 -0.89
N PHE A 4 -6.97 13.47 -2.01
CA PHE A 4 -6.51 12.79 -3.22
C PHE A 4 -5.38 11.74 -3.01
N PRO A 5 -4.26 12.05 -2.33
CA PRO A 5 -3.21 11.07 -2.05
C PRO A 5 -3.69 9.86 -1.24
N PHE A 6 -4.64 10.04 -0.32
CA PHE A 6 -5.18 8.94 0.47
C PHE A 6 -5.95 7.93 -0.40
N ILE A 7 -6.80 8.42 -1.31
CA ILE A 7 -7.59 7.58 -2.22
C ILE A 7 -6.66 6.77 -3.13
N ILE A 8 -5.60 7.39 -3.66
CA ILE A 8 -4.61 6.70 -4.51
C ILE A 8 -3.90 5.59 -3.74
N MET A 9 -3.50 5.83 -2.49
CA MET A 9 -2.84 4.81 -1.67
C MET A 9 -3.76 3.61 -1.39
N VAL A 10 -5.05 3.86 -1.14
CA VAL A 10 -6.04 2.79 -0.96
C VAL A 10 -6.21 1.98 -2.25
N LEU A 11 -6.33 2.65 -3.41
CA LEU A 11 -6.40 1.98 -4.71
C LEU A 11 -5.14 1.15 -4.98
N PHE A 12 -3.97 1.64 -4.61
CA PHE A 12 -2.70 0.91 -4.78
C PHE A 12 -2.64 -0.34 -3.91
N ILE A 13 -3.15 -0.30 -2.67
CA ILE A 13 -3.29 -1.50 -1.83
C ILE A 13 -4.24 -2.51 -2.46
N LEU A 14 -5.41 -2.07 -2.94
CA LEU A 14 -6.38 -2.96 -3.59
C LEU A 14 -5.77 -3.64 -4.84
N PHE A 15 -4.99 -2.89 -5.63
CA PHE A 15 -4.27 -3.43 -6.76
C PHE A 15 -3.20 -4.46 -6.35
N GLY A 16 -2.38 -4.15 -5.34
CA GLY A 16 -1.40 -5.09 -4.81
C GLY A 16 -2.04 -6.36 -4.24
N PHE A 17 -3.20 -6.23 -3.59
CA PHE A 17 -3.95 -7.36 -3.05
C PHE A 17 -4.51 -8.25 -4.16
N PHE A 18 -5.05 -7.65 -5.22
CA PHE A 18 -5.47 -8.39 -6.41
C PHE A 18 -4.30 -9.16 -7.05
N LEU A 19 -3.13 -8.54 -7.21
CA LEU A 19 -1.93 -9.24 -7.70
C LEU A 19 -1.51 -10.40 -6.79
N GLN A 20 -1.65 -10.25 -5.46
CA GLN A 20 -1.37 -11.33 -4.53
C GLN A 20 -2.33 -12.51 -4.71
N ILE A 21 -3.63 -12.26 -4.94
CA ILE A 21 -4.59 -13.33 -5.27
C ILE A 21 -4.17 -14.04 -6.55
N LEU A 22 -3.82 -13.31 -7.61
CA LEU A 22 -3.33 -13.92 -8.85
C LEU A 22 -2.06 -14.73 -8.63
N ALA A 23 -1.18 -14.28 -7.74
CA ALA A 23 0.05 -15.01 -7.42
C ALA A 23 -0.21 -16.31 -6.65
N LEU A 24 -1.18 -16.30 -5.73
CA LEU A 24 -1.62 -17.52 -5.02
C LEU A 24 -2.24 -18.53 -5.99
N LEU A 25 -2.89 -18.06 -7.06
CA LEU A 25 -3.40 -18.89 -8.16
C LEU A 25 -2.30 -19.35 -9.15
N LYS A 26 -1.03 -19.04 -8.88
CA LYS A 26 0.12 -19.31 -9.77
C LYS A 26 0.05 -18.61 -11.13
N ILE A 27 -0.79 -17.59 -11.28
CA ILE A 27 -0.92 -16.77 -12.49
C ILE A 27 0.12 -15.64 -12.49
N PHE A 28 0.56 -15.19 -11.31
CA PHE A 28 1.56 -14.15 -11.15
C PHE A 28 2.71 -14.61 -10.23
N PRO A 29 3.94 -14.07 -10.35
CA PRO A 29 5.04 -14.46 -9.49
C PRO A 29 4.83 -14.00 -8.04
N LEU A 30 4.80 -14.95 -7.09
CA LEU A 30 4.67 -14.67 -5.66
C LEU A 30 5.80 -13.76 -5.13
N LEU A 31 6.99 -13.91 -5.70
CA LEU A 31 8.18 -13.10 -5.36
C LEU A 31 7.98 -11.61 -5.70
N LEU A 32 7.11 -11.28 -6.67
CA LEU A 32 6.83 -9.91 -7.07
C LEU A 32 5.59 -9.36 -6.37
N SER A 33 4.51 -10.14 -6.25
CA SER A 33 3.27 -9.65 -5.63
C SER A 33 3.46 -9.32 -4.15
N THR A 34 4.23 -10.14 -3.45
CA THR A 34 4.47 -10.00 -2.01
C THR A 34 5.15 -8.67 -1.65
N PRO A 35 6.30 -8.28 -2.26
CA PRO A 35 6.91 -6.98 -2.00
C PRO A 35 6.03 -5.81 -2.48
N ILE A 36 5.28 -5.95 -3.58
CA ILE A 36 4.35 -4.91 -4.04
C ILE A 36 3.27 -4.63 -2.98
N LEU A 37 2.62 -5.68 -2.47
CA LEU A 37 1.61 -5.56 -1.43
C LEU A 37 2.22 -4.99 -0.14
N PHE A 38 3.40 -5.46 0.27
CA PHE A 38 4.11 -4.93 1.43
C PHE A 38 4.40 -3.43 1.30
N VAL A 39 4.99 -2.99 0.19
CA VAL A 39 5.31 -1.57 -0.06
C VAL A 39 4.05 -0.72 -0.06
N SER A 40 2.95 -1.20 -0.65
CA SER A 40 1.67 -0.48 -0.66
C SER A 40 1.14 -0.20 0.74
N ILE A 41 1.19 -1.20 1.63
CA ILE A 41 0.77 -1.10 3.03
C ILE A 41 1.76 -0.22 3.81
N PHE A 42 3.06 -0.41 3.60
CA PHE A 42 4.11 0.37 4.28
C PHE A 42 3.95 1.87 4.01
N ILE A 43 3.79 2.26 2.74
CA ILE A 43 3.58 3.66 2.35
C ILE A 43 2.31 4.22 3.00
N PHE A 44 1.23 3.44 3.04
CA PHE A 44 -0.02 3.86 3.66
C PHE A 44 0.13 4.10 5.17
N ILE A 45 0.78 3.17 5.88
CA ILE A 45 1.05 3.32 7.32
C ILE A 45 1.98 4.51 7.57
N PHE A 46 3.04 4.66 6.76
CA PHE A 46 3.96 5.79 6.86
C PHE A 46 3.23 7.13 6.68
N TYR A 47 2.33 7.21 5.69
CA TYR A 47 1.50 8.39 5.45
C TYR A 47 0.55 8.70 6.62
N LEU A 48 -0.04 7.67 7.24
CA LEU A 48 -0.89 7.86 8.42
C LEU A 48 -0.08 8.30 9.64
N ASN A 49 1.13 7.77 9.82
CA ASN A 49 2.03 8.15 10.90
C ASN A 49 2.49 9.60 10.79
N ASP A 50 2.80 10.08 9.58
CA ASP A 50 3.21 11.47 9.35
C ASP A 50 2.12 12.46 9.81
N ARG A 51 0.83 12.11 9.62
CA ARG A 51 -0.29 12.93 10.11
C ARG A 51 -0.40 13.03 11.63
N LYS A 52 0.14 12.06 12.37
CA LYS A 52 0.09 12.05 13.86
C LYS A 52 1.43 12.40 14.49
N ARG A 53 2.45 12.73 13.70
CA ARG A 53 3.72 13.20 14.25
C ARG A 53 3.49 14.57 14.88
N PHE A 54 3.64 14.62 16.21
CA PHE A 54 3.70 15.88 16.94
C PHE A 54 4.85 16.69 16.32
N ARG A 55 4.51 17.79 15.65
CA ARG A 55 5.49 18.79 15.24
C ARG A 55 5.86 19.56 16.51
N GLY A 56 6.68 18.93 17.36
CA GLY A 56 7.29 19.62 18.48
C GLY A 56 8.04 20.84 17.97
N PHE A 57 8.04 21.89 18.79
CA PHE A 57 8.61 23.23 18.58
C PHE A 57 9.90 23.25 17.74
#